data_AF-A0A6P5TI42-F1
#
_entry.id   AF-A0A6P5TI42-F1
#
_cell.length_a   1.000
_cell.length_b   1.000
_cell.length_c   1.000
_cell.angle_alpha   90.00
_cell.angle_beta   90.00
_cell.angle_gamma   90.00
#
_symmetry.space_group_name_H-M   'P 1'
#
loop_
_entity.id
_entity.type
_entity.pdbx_description
1 polymer ?
#
loop_
_entity_poly.entity_id
_entity_poly.type
_entity_poly.pdbx_seq_one_letter_code
_entity_poly.pdbx_strand_id
1 'polypeptide(L)'
;MTTLIRKVWESVSSRKGSNSESTSSSSSSLATSSTACLGAFDRVPIDLLMQIVRLVGPKEAAKLSAVCKAWRCLISDNELWIFFLQNQKEQEEPHWDSFLFSETHLRYGYPLQPFWSQMPQLSFMAIYGQREQVPGSVIIDGGSGYCKFGWSKYACPSGRSATFLEFGNVESPMYSRLRYFFVTIYSRMQVKPSSQPVVLSIPICHYDDTESAKASRRKLKEAIYKVLFDMNVPAVCAINQATLALYAARRTSGIVVNIGFQVTSIVPILNGKVMRKVGVEVMGLGALKLTGFLRELMQQNNISFESLYTVRTLKENLCYVAADYEAELSKNTQASFEATGEGWFTLSKERFQTGEILFQPRLAGVRTMGLHQAVALCMDHCHSAALTDDDAWFKTVVLSGGSACLPGLAG
;
A
#
# COMPACT_ATOMS: atom_id res chain seq x y z
N MET A 1 -21.09 34.20 7.72
CA MET A 1 -20.68 32.92 7.09
C MET A 1 -20.53 31.77 8.10
N THR A 2 -19.97 32.00 9.28
CA THR A 2 -19.88 31.02 10.40
C THR A 2 -21.24 30.43 10.82
N THR A 3 -22.33 31.17 10.63
CA THR A 3 -23.71 30.74 10.90
C THR A 3 -24.30 29.79 9.85
N LEU A 4 -23.87 29.89 8.58
CA LEU A 4 -24.29 28.98 7.51
C LEU A 4 -23.65 27.60 7.69
N ILE A 5 -22.33 27.56 7.96
CA ILE A 5 -21.57 26.33 8.21
C ILE A 5 -22.06 25.63 9.49
N ARG A 6 -22.39 26.39 10.53
CA ARG A 6 -23.01 25.85 11.76
C ARG A 6 -24.36 25.19 11.48
N LYS A 7 -25.21 25.80 10.65
CA LYS A 7 -26.49 25.21 10.23
C LYS A 7 -26.31 23.95 9.38
N VAL A 8 -25.28 23.87 8.52
CA VAL A 8 -24.94 22.64 7.78
C VAL A 8 -24.53 21.52 8.76
N TRP A 9 -23.73 21.85 9.77
CA TRP A 9 -23.31 20.88 10.79
C TRP A 9 -24.47 20.43 11.70
N GLU A 10 -25.35 21.35 12.10
CA GLU A 10 -26.55 21.06 12.90
C GLU A 10 -27.56 20.20 12.13
N SER A 11 -27.72 20.41 10.82
CA SER A 11 -28.57 19.57 9.95
C SER A 11 -28.04 18.14 9.76
N VAL A 12 -26.75 17.90 10.02
CA VAL A 12 -26.13 16.56 9.96
C VAL A 12 -26.27 15.84 11.30
N SER A 13 -26.20 16.58 12.42
CA SER A 13 -26.42 16.02 13.76
C SER A 13 -27.86 15.57 14.01
N SER A 14 -28.85 16.19 13.36
CA SER A 14 -30.26 15.79 13.48
C SER A 14 -30.65 14.53 12.70
N ARG A 15 -29.77 13.98 11.84
CA ARG A 15 -30.04 12.74 11.08
C ARG A 15 -29.74 11.45 11.84
N LYS A 16 -29.26 11.53 13.10
CA LYS A 16 -29.17 10.38 14.00
C LYS A 16 -30.47 10.22 14.80
N GLY A 17 -31.54 9.77 14.14
CA GLY A 17 -32.76 9.36 14.84
C GLY A 17 -34.03 9.53 14.04
N SER A 18 -34.34 8.57 13.17
CA SER A 18 -35.71 8.14 12.85
C SER A 18 -35.65 7.09 11.74
N ASN A 19 -35.73 5.82 12.15
CA ASN A 19 -36.05 4.71 11.25
C ASN A 19 -37.25 4.00 11.88
N SER A 20 -38.44 4.16 11.30
CA SER A 20 -39.57 3.25 11.48
C SER A 20 -40.64 3.53 10.41
N GLU A 21 -40.81 2.54 9.51
CA GLU A 21 -42.07 2.02 8.93
C GLU A 21 -43.03 2.98 8.19
N SER A 22 -43.78 2.65 7.12
CA SER A 22 -43.92 1.48 6.23
C SER A 22 -44.88 1.84 5.06
N THR A 23 -44.92 0.97 4.04
CA THR A 23 -46.01 0.69 3.04
C THR A 23 -46.27 1.53 1.77
N SER A 24 -46.00 0.85 0.63
CA SER A 24 -46.78 0.66 -0.63
C SER A 24 -47.25 1.82 -1.51
N SER A 25 -46.76 1.86 -2.76
CA SER A 25 -47.48 1.38 -3.97
C SER A 25 -46.80 1.82 -5.27
N SER A 26 -47.10 1.07 -6.34
CA SER A 26 -46.48 0.93 -7.67
C SER A 26 -46.43 2.17 -8.58
N SER A 27 -45.35 2.34 -9.33
CA SER A 27 -45.35 2.37 -10.82
C SER A 27 -43.94 2.57 -11.40
N SER A 28 -43.73 1.97 -12.56
CA SER A 28 -42.48 1.79 -13.29
C SER A 28 -42.01 3.01 -14.08
N SER A 29 -40.74 3.41 -13.92
CA SER A 29 -39.91 3.97 -15.01
C SER A 29 -38.44 4.12 -14.59
N LEU A 30 -37.55 3.47 -15.37
CA LEU A 30 -36.09 3.62 -15.47
C LEU A 30 -35.28 4.00 -14.22
N ALA A 31 -34.56 3.01 -13.68
CA ALA A 31 -33.53 3.18 -12.68
C ALA A 31 -32.25 3.77 -13.31
N THR A 32 -31.97 5.05 -13.01
CA THR A 32 -30.64 5.64 -13.10
C THR A 32 -30.06 5.82 -11.70
N SER A 33 -28.95 5.14 -11.45
CA SER A 33 -27.87 5.43 -10.49
C SER A 33 -28.23 6.24 -9.23
N SER A 34 -28.05 5.62 -8.05
CA SER A 34 -28.05 6.23 -6.72
C SER A 34 -27.53 7.68 -6.71
N THR A 35 -28.45 8.64 -6.70
CA THR A 35 -28.17 10.07 -6.71
C THR A 35 -27.45 10.48 -5.43
N ALA A 36 -26.24 10.99 -5.56
CA ALA A 36 -25.49 11.54 -4.44
C ALA A 36 -26.17 12.85 -3.99
N CYS A 37 -26.93 12.81 -2.90
CA CYS A 37 -27.73 13.91 -2.37
C CYS A 37 -26.87 14.87 -1.51
N LEU A 38 -26.85 16.16 -1.88
CA LEU A 38 -26.27 17.27 -1.10
C LEU A 38 -27.27 17.81 -0.05
N GLY A 39 -28.48 17.26 0.01
CA GLY A 39 -29.50 17.59 1.00
C GLY A 39 -30.21 18.89 0.65
N ALA A 40 -30.25 19.85 1.59
CA ALA A 40 -30.88 21.15 1.36
C ALA A 40 -30.24 21.95 0.19
N PHE A 41 -29.02 21.59 -0.21
CA PHE A 41 -28.28 22.22 -1.30
C PHE A 41 -28.56 21.61 -2.68
N ASP A 42 -29.33 20.52 -2.78
CA ASP A 42 -29.73 19.96 -4.09
C ASP A 42 -30.60 20.93 -4.90
N ARG A 43 -31.19 21.93 -4.25
CA ARG A 43 -31.99 23.00 -4.89
C ARG A 43 -31.14 24.17 -5.39
N VAL A 44 -29.83 24.17 -5.10
CA VAL A 44 -28.92 25.24 -5.50
C VAL A 44 -28.20 24.80 -6.78
N PRO A 45 -28.23 25.61 -7.86
CA PRO A 45 -27.44 25.38 -9.06
C PRO A 45 -25.95 25.15 -8.72
N ILE A 46 -25.33 24.17 -9.40
CA ILE A 46 -23.99 23.69 -9.07
C ILE A 46 -22.91 24.76 -9.18
N ASP A 47 -23.06 25.68 -10.12
CA ASP A 47 -22.24 26.87 -10.36
C ASP A 47 -22.29 27.84 -9.18
N LEU A 48 -23.48 28.12 -8.65
CA LEU A 48 -23.65 28.94 -7.45
C LEU A 48 -23.10 28.24 -6.21
N LEU A 49 -23.27 26.92 -6.11
CA LEU A 49 -22.71 26.13 -5.03
C LEU A 49 -21.18 26.18 -5.05
N MET A 50 -20.56 26.10 -6.23
CA MET A 50 -19.11 26.23 -6.39
C MET A 50 -18.61 27.62 -6.01
N GLN A 51 -19.35 28.70 -6.32
CA GLN A 51 -19.01 30.03 -5.83
C GLN A 51 -19.10 30.13 -4.30
N ILE A 52 -20.10 29.51 -3.67
CA ILE A 52 -20.21 29.44 -2.20
C ILE A 52 -19.00 28.69 -1.61
N VAL A 53 -18.60 27.57 -2.21
CA VAL A 53 -17.45 26.79 -1.76
C VAL A 53 -16.15 27.59 -1.91
N ARG A 54 -15.99 28.34 -3.01
CA ARG A 54 -14.87 29.27 -3.21
C ARG A 54 -14.78 30.35 -2.12
N LEU A 55 -15.92 30.83 -1.61
CA LEU A 55 -15.97 31.88 -0.58
C LEU A 55 -15.68 31.38 0.84
N VAL A 56 -15.97 30.11 1.15
CA VAL A 56 -15.69 29.54 2.50
C VAL A 56 -14.22 29.18 2.73
N GLY A 57 -13.42 29.17 1.65
CA GLY A 57 -11.98 28.94 1.70
C GLY A 57 -11.57 27.46 1.77
N PRO A 58 -10.28 27.16 1.54
CA PRO A 58 -9.79 25.80 1.29
C PRO A 58 -9.96 24.87 2.51
N LYS A 59 -9.76 25.39 3.72
CA LYS A 59 -9.88 24.60 4.97
C LYS A 59 -11.31 24.11 5.19
N GLU A 60 -12.30 24.99 5.02
CA GLU A 60 -13.69 24.63 5.22
C GLU A 60 -14.24 23.81 4.03
N ALA A 61 -13.77 24.09 2.81
CA ALA A 61 -14.03 23.24 1.65
C ALA A 61 -13.52 21.81 1.88
N ALA A 62 -12.30 21.61 2.37
CA ALA A 62 -11.77 20.29 2.68
C ALA A 62 -12.63 19.53 3.71
N LYS A 63 -13.13 20.21 4.75
CA LYS A 63 -14.01 19.60 5.75
C LYS A 63 -15.34 19.14 5.17
N LEU A 64 -15.90 19.87 4.20
CA LEU A 64 -17.13 19.49 3.53
C LEU A 64 -16.99 18.13 2.81
N SER A 65 -15.79 17.75 2.35
CA SER A 65 -15.53 16.44 1.70
C SER A 65 -15.74 15.23 2.62
N ALA A 66 -15.75 15.46 3.94
CA ALA A 66 -16.03 14.45 4.96
C ALA A 66 -17.54 14.26 5.24
N VAL A 67 -18.39 15.18 4.76
CA VAL A 67 -19.83 15.19 5.07
C VAL A 67 -20.58 14.08 4.34
N CYS A 68 -20.44 13.99 3.01
CA CYS A 68 -21.03 12.91 2.22
C CYS A 68 -20.29 12.70 0.88
N LYS A 69 -20.64 11.63 0.15
CA LYS A 69 -20.04 11.33 -1.16
C LYS A 69 -20.28 12.43 -2.21
N ALA A 70 -21.44 13.09 -2.17
CA ALA A 70 -21.78 14.18 -3.11
C ALA A 70 -20.87 15.39 -2.90
N TRP A 71 -20.72 15.82 -1.64
CA TRP A 71 -19.78 16.88 -1.27
C TRP A 71 -18.35 16.51 -1.64
N ARG A 72 -17.92 15.28 -1.35
CA ARG A 72 -16.58 14.81 -1.75
C ARG A 72 -16.37 14.91 -3.26
N CYS A 73 -17.37 14.53 -4.07
CA CYS A 73 -17.31 14.63 -5.52
C CYS A 73 -17.18 16.09 -5.98
N LEU A 74 -18.03 16.97 -5.45
CA LEU A 74 -18.01 18.41 -5.75
C LEU A 74 -16.68 19.07 -5.40
N ILE A 75 -16.13 18.73 -4.23
CA ILE A 75 -14.89 19.32 -3.71
C ILE A 75 -13.65 18.73 -4.39
N SER A 76 -13.79 17.59 -5.08
CA SER A 76 -12.69 17.02 -5.86
C SER A 76 -12.47 17.73 -7.20
N ASP A 77 -13.25 18.79 -7.49
CA ASP A 77 -13.11 19.62 -8.69
C ASP A 77 -11.78 20.39 -8.71
N ASN A 78 -11.03 20.27 -9.81
CA ASN A 78 -9.70 20.86 -9.92
C ASN A 78 -9.74 22.40 -10.04
N GLU A 79 -10.75 22.97 -10.71
CA GLU A 79 -10.91 24.42 -10.89
C GLU A 79 -11.13 25.14 -9.55
N LEU A 80 -11.75 24.45 -8.59
CA LEU A 80 -11.89 24.94 -7.23
C LEU A 80 -10.54 25.08 -6.51
N TRP A 81 -9.68 24.08 -6.60
CA TRP A 81 -8.37 24.10 -5.92
C TRP A 81 -7.38 25.01 -6.62
N ILE A 82 -7.45 25.11 -7.95
CA ILE A 82 -6.71 26.12 -8.72
C ILE A 82 -7.10 27.52 -8.24
N PHE A 83 -8.40 27.80 -8.07
CA PHE A 83 -8.88 29.08 -7.54
C PHE A 83 -8.33 29.37 -6.13
N PHE A 84 -8.33 28.37 -5.23
CA PHE A 84 -7.77 28.57 -3.88
C PHE A 84 -6.27 28.87 -3.89
N LEU A 85 -5.50 28.17 -4.74
CA LEU A 85 -4.06 28.38 -4.86
C LEU A 85 -3.71 29.75 -5.49
N GLN A 86 -4.52 30.22 -6.44
CA GLN A 86 -4.34 31.53 -7.08
C GLN A 86 -4.61 32.68 -6.12
N ASN A 87 -5.68 32.59 -5.32
CA ASN A 87 -6.10 33.65 -4.39
C ASN A 87 -5.38 33.63 -3.04
N GLN A 88 -4.59 32.59 -2.73
CA GLN A 88 -3.76 32.55 -1.52
C GLN A 88 -2.47 33.39 -1.61
N LYS A 89 -2.07 33.85 -2.81
CA LYS A 89 -0.87 34.69 -2.98
C LYS A 89 -0.98 36.09 -2.39
N GLU A 90 -2.18 36.55 -2.05
CA GLU A 90 -2.42 37.86 -1.44
C GLU A 90 -2.35 37.84 0.10
N GLN A 91 -2.21 36.68 0.73
CA GLN A 91 -2.04 36.55 2.18
C GLN A 91 -0.57 36.34 2.53
N GLU A 92 -0.06 37.12 3.49
CA GLU A 92 1.37 37.27 3.82
C GLU A 92 2.09 35.99 4.30
N GLU A 93 1.41 34.85 4.49
CA GLU A 93 2.05 33.55 4.72
C GLU A 93 1.40 32.40 3.94
N PRO A 94 2.16 31.69 3.08
CA PRO A 94 1.66 30.48 2.42
C PRO A 94 1.62 29.29 3.41
N HIS A 95 0.42 28.85 3.80
CA HIS A 95 0.24 27.65 4.61
C HIS A 95 0.50 26.36 3.79
N TRP A 96 1.62 25.69 4.07
CA TRP A 96 2.07 24.42 3.45
C TRP A 96 1.02 23.30 3.38
N ASP A 97 0.05 23.29 4.30
CA ASP A 97 -1.04 22.32 4.34
C ASP A 97 -1.95 22.37 3.10
N SER A 98 -2.08 23.54 2.46
CA SER A 98 -2.92 23.71 1.26
C SER A 98 -2.23 23.14 0.01
N PHE A 99 -0.91 23.27 -0.07
CA PHE A 99 -0.10 22.75 -1.18
C PHE A 99 -0.04 21.21 -1.18
N LEU A 100 0.25 20.60 -0.03
CA LEU A 100 0.31 19.14 0.09
C LEU A 100 -1.05 18.49 -0.21
N PHE A 101 -2.14 19.13 0.21
CA PHE A 101 -3.50 18.67 -0.09
C PHE A 101 -3.81 18.76 -1.59
N SER A 102 -3.46 19.86 -2.25
CA SER A 102 -3.66 20.03 -3.70
C SER A 102 -2.89 19.00 -4.54
N GLU A 103 -1.65 18.66 -4.17
CA GLU A 103 -0.83 17.65 -4.86
C GLU A 103 -1.47 16.24 -4.82
N THR A 104 -2.24 15.93 -3.79
CA THR A 104 -2.92 14.63 -3.68
C THR A 104 -4.19 14.52 -4.52
N HIS A 105 -4.86 15.64 -4.82
CA HIS A 105 -6.14 15.67 -5.54
C HIS A 105 -5.98 16.02 -7.04
N LEU A 106 -5.00 16.85 -7.41
CA LEU A 106 -4.73 17.25 -8.80
C LEU A 106 -4.12 16.14 -9.70
N ARG A 107 -3.80 14.95 -9.15
CA ARG A 107 -3.24 13.82 -9.92
C ARG A 107 -4.26 13.07 -10.80
N TYR A 108 -5.53 13.47 -10.81
CA TYR A 108 -6.61 12.75 -11.49
C TYR A 108 -7.09 13.31 -12.85
N GLY A 109 -6.36 14.23 -13.50
CA GLY A 109 -6.81 14.83 -14.78
C GLY A 109 -5.71 15.11 -15.81
N TYR A 110 -6.12 15.13 -17.09
CA TYR A 110 -5.37 15.33 -18.34
C TYR A 110 -4.34 16.49 -18.33
N PRO A 111 -3.31 16.47 -19.21
CA PRO A 111 -2.29 17.52 -19.29
C PRO A 111 -2.88 18.87 -19.68
N LEU A 112 -2.46 19.90 -18.94
CA LEU A 112 -2.85 21.31 -19.11
C LEU A 112 -2.35 21.87 -20.46
N GLN A 113 -3.22 22.53 -21.22
CA GLN A 113 -2.79 23.53 -22.21
C GLN A 113 -2.54 24.87 -21.51
N PRO A 114 -1.46 25.60 -21.84
CA PRO A 114 -1.15 26.87 -21.21
C PRO A 114 -1.94 27.98 -21.89
N PHE A 115 -2.73 28.71 -21.11
CA PHE A 115 -3.25 29.98 -21.56
C PHE A 115 -2.94 31.06 -20.51
N TRP A 116 -2.24 32.09 -21.00
CA TRP A 116 -1.95 33.39 -20.44
C TRP A 116 -0.69 33.55 -19.58
N SER A 117 0.12 34.45 -20.12
CA SER A 117 1.43 34.95 -19.76
C SER A 117 1.40 35.85 -18.52
N GLN A 118 2.49 35.82 -17.76
CA GLN A 118 2.80 36.61 -16.56
C GLN A 118 2.32 36.03 -15.23
N MET A 119 2.87 34.86 -14.88
CA MET A 119 3.23 34.55 -13.50
C MET A 119 4.69 34.09 -13.46
N PRO A 120 5.42 34.27 -12.34
CA PRO A 120 6.65 33.52 -12.13
C PRO A 120 6.27 32.05 -12.12
N GLN A 121 6.56 31.36 -13.22
CA GLN A 121 6.48 29.92 -13.29
C GLN A 121 7.49 29.38 -12.29
N LEU A 122 7.05 29.03 -11.08
CA LEU A 122 7.75 27.99 -10.35
C LEU A 122 7.56 26.75 -11.20
N SER A 123 8.57 26.46 -12.02
CA SER A 123 8.58 25.27 -12.86
C SER A 123 8.37 24.05 -11.97
N PHE A 124 7.84 22.96 -12.53
CA PHE A 124 7.83 21.67 -11.82
C PHE A 124 9.23 21.33 -11.28
N MET A 125 10.29 21.76 -11.98
CA MET A 125 11.68 21.68 -11.54
C MET A 125 11.93 22.47 -10.23
N ALA A 126 11.37 23.67 -10.08
CA ALA A 126 11.48 24.46 -8.84
C ALA A 126 10.70 23.83 -7.68
N ILE A 127 9.47 23.33 -7.92
CA ILE A 127 8.66 22.62 -6.91
C ILE A 127 9.32 21.30 -6.51
N TYR A 128 9.84 20.55 -7.49
CA TYR A 128 10.62 19.34 -7.26
C TYR A 128 11.93 19.64 -6.54
N GLY A 129 12.61 20.74 -6.89
CA GLY A 129 13.83 21.21 -6.23
C GLY A 129 13.61 21.59 -4.77
N GLN A 130 12.42 22.10 -4.41
CA GLN A 130 12.07 22.36 -3.01
C GLN A 130 11.98 21.08 -2.15
N ARG A 131 11.88 19.88 -2.74
CA ARG A 131 11.99 18.61 -2.00
C ARG A 131 13.33 18.43 -1.31
N GLU A 132 14.39 19.07 -1.82
CA GLU A 132 15.70 19.08 -1.13
C GLU A 132 15.64 19.83 0.20
N GLN A 133 14.81 20.88 0.27
CA GLN A 133 14.65 21.77 1.43
C GLN A 133 13.72 21.18 2.51
N VAL A 134 12.78 20.29 2.14
CA VAL A 134 11.90 19.63 3.12
C VAL A 134 12.72 18.66 3.98
N PRO A 135 12.61 18.70 5.32
CA PRO A 135 13.26 17.72 6.19
C PRO A 135 12.78 16.30 5.85
N GLY A 136 13.71 15.34 5.88
CA GLY A 136 13.41 13.96 5.47
C GLY A 136 12.46 13.31 6.47
N SER A 137 11.47 12.56 5.99
CA SER A 137 10.62 11.75 6.86
C SER A 137 11.31 10.42 7.19
N VAL A 138 11.04 9.88 8.38
CA VAL A 138 11.43 8.51 8.70
C VAL A 138 10.49 7.56 7.98
N ILE A 139 11.04 6.56 7.29
CA ILE A 139 10.27 5.48 6.65
C ILE A 139 10.52 4.20 7.44
N ILE A 140 9.46 3.48 7.81
CA ILE A 140 9.54 2.17 8.46
C ILE A 140 8.66 1.18 7.70
N ASP A 141 9.27 0.10 7.21
CA ASP A 141 8.61 -1.05 6.60
C ASP A 141 8.71 -2.28 7.50
N GLY A 142 7.58 -2.59 8.15
CA GLY A 142 7.46 -3.74 9.05
C GLY A 142 7.11 -5.02 8.29
N GLY A 143 8.12 -5.84 7.96
CA GLY A 143 7.91 -7.19 7.42
C GLY A 143 7.98 -8.27 8.50
N SER A 144 7.38 -9.45 8.28
CA SER A 144 7.38 -10.55 9.25
C SER A 144 8.76 -11.16 9.52
N GLY A 145 9.65 -11.18 8.53
CA GLY A 145 11.05 -11.62 8.71
C GLY A 145 12.00 -10.48 9.05
N TYR A 146 11.91 -9.38 8.30
CA TYR A 146 12.80 -8.23 8.44
C TYR A 146 12.03 -6.91 8.37
N CYS A 147 12.39 -6.00 9.27
CA CYS A 147 12.01 -4.62 9.24
C CYS A 147 13.08 -3.84 8.47
N LYS A 148 12.66 -2.93 7.60
CA LYS A 148 13.54 -1.99 6.91
C LYS A 148 13.17 -0.58 7.35
N PHE A 149 14.16 0.26 7.55
CA PHE A 149 13.93 1.62 7.99
C PHE A 149 14.96 2.56 7.39
N GLY A 150 14.61 3.82 7.22
CA GLY A 150 15.50 4.80 6.61
C GLY A 150 14.86 6.15 6.44
N TRP A 151 15.48 6.98 5.61
CA TRP A 151 15.01 8.33 5.33
C TRP A 151 14.38 8.42 3.95
N SER A 152 13.32 9.22 3.83
CA SER A 152 12.64 9.48 2.55
C SER A 152 13.52 10.14 1.49
N LYS A 153 14.68 10.69 1.88
CA LYS A 153 15.65 11.32 0.97
C LYS A 153 16.54 10.31 0.25
N TYR A 154 16.58 9.05 0.69
CA TYR A 154 17.45 8.03 0.12
C TYR A 154 16.69 7.05 -0.77
N ALA A 155 17.37 6.55 -1.80
CA ALA A 155 16.82 5.57 -2.73
C ALA A 155 16.66 4.16 -2.12
N CYS A 156 17.32 3.89 -0.99
CA CYS A 156 17.28 2.61 -0.29
C CYS A 156 17.16 2.81 1.23
N PRO A 157 16.72 1.76 1.97
CA PRO A 157 16.67 1.81 3.42
C PRO A 157 18.04 2.05 4.03
N SER A 158 18.10 2.87 5.09
CA SER A 158 19.32 3.11 5.86
C SER A 158 19.72 1.91 6.73
N GLY A 159 18.76 1.04 7.05
CA GLY A 159 19.02 -0.16 7.83
C GLY A 159 17.96 -1.24 7.65
N ARG A 160 18.35 -2.46 8.00
CA ARG A 160 17.49 -3.65 8.06
C ARG A 160 17.75 -4.37 9.38
N SER A 161 16.70 -4.84 10.04
CA SER A 161 16.81 -5.65 11.25
C SER A 161 15.84 -6.82 11.22
N ALA A 162 16.22 -7.95 11.82
CA ALA A 162 15.30 -9.07 12.01
C ALA A 162 14.10 -8.60 12.84
N THR A 163 12.91 -8.97 12.38
CA THR A 163 11.67 -8.55 13.03
C THR A 163 11.38 -9.43 14.24
N PHE A 164 11.07 -8.78 15.36
CA PHE A 164 10.57 -9.43 16.60
C PHE A 164 9.07 -9.18 16.83
N LEU A 165 8.40 -8.52 15.89
CA LEU A 165 6.98 -8.20 15.91
C LEU A 165 6.28 -8.69 14.64
N GLU A 166 5.49 -9.75 14.77
CA GLU A 166 4.58 -10.17 13.71
C GLU A 166 3.37 -9.23 13.68
N PHE A 167 3.40 -8.28 12.74
CA PHE A 167 2.27 -7.41 12.46
C PHE A 167 1.06 -8.25 12.00
N GLY A 168 -0.02 -8.24 12.78
CA GLY A 168 -1.26 -8.97 12.47
C GLY A 168 -1.65 -10.01 13.52
N ASN A 169 -0.78 -10.34 14.48
CA ASN A 169 -1.17 -11.18 15.61
C ASN A 169 -1.81 -10.31 16.72
N VAL A 170 -3.14 -10.34 16.80
CA VAL A 170 -3.97 -9.48 17.68
C VAL A 170 -4.07 -10.04 19.12
N GLU A 171 -3.51 -11.23 19.38
CA GLU A 171 -3.73 -11.99 20.62
C GLU A 171 -2.76 -11.63 21.78
N SER A 172 -1.77 -10.78 21.55
CA SER A 172 -0.82 -10.29 22.59
C SER A 172 -0.96 -8.77 22.78
N PRO A 173 -0.55 -8.17 23.92
CA PRO A 173 -0.70 -6.73 24.14
C PRO A 173 0.02 -5.91 23.06
N MET A 174 -0.77 -5.48 22.08
CA MET A 174 -0.29 -4.88 20.84
C MET A 174 0.48 -3.58 21.11
N TYR A 175 0.06 -2.81 22.11
CA TYR A 175 0.64 -1.52 22.45
C TYR A 175 2.10 -1.64 22.90
N SER A 176 2.41 -2.49 23.89
CA SER A 176 3.77 -2.60 24.44
C SER A 176 4.75 -3.12 23.41
N ARG A 177 4.35 -4.11 22.60
CA ARG A 177 5.17 -4.63 21.50
C ARG A 177 5.40 -3.62 20.40
N LEU A 178 4.36 -2.88 19.97
CA LEU A 178 4.50 -1.79 19.00
C LEU A 178 5.39 -0.67 19.54
N ARG A 179 5.22 -0.28 20.80
CA ARG A 179 6.05 0.76 21.44
C ARG A 179 7.51 0.33 21.49
N TYR A 180 7.78 -0.88 21.96
CA TYR A 180 9.14 -1.44 21.97
C TYR A 180 9.74 -1.51 20.56
N PHE A 181 8.94 -1.91 19.56
CA PHE A 181 9.33 -1.91 18.16
C PHE A 181 9.74 -0.52 17.68
N PHE A 182 8.87 0.49 17.78
CA PHE A 182 9.19 1.84 17.30
C PHE A 182 10.34 2.47 18.07
N VAL A 183 10.41 2.31 19.41
CA VAL A 183 11.55 2.80 20.21
C VAL A 183 12.86 2.22 19.70
N THR A 184 12.89 0.92 19.40
CA THR A 184 14.08 0.26 18.87
C THR A 184 14.47 0.81 17.50
N ILE A 185 13.50 1.04 16.60
CA ILE A 185 13.78 1.61 15.27
C ILE A 185 14.30 3.04 15.38
N TYR A 186 13.65 3.90 16.16
CA TYR A 186 14.09 5.29 16.37
C TYR A 186 15.48 5.35 17.04
N SER A 187 15.77 4.47 17.99
CA SER A 187 17.08 4.34 18.62
C SER A 187 18.16 3.95 17.60
N ARG A 188 17.88 2.97 16.72
CA ARG A 188 18.81 2.57 15.65
C ARG A 188 19.02 3.66 14.59
N MET A 189 17.98 4.43 14.30
CA MET A 189 18.06 5.60 13.43
C MET A 189 18.79 6.79 14.09
N GLN A 190 19.02 6.73 15.40
CA GLN A 190 19.57 7.84 16.20
C GLN A 190 18.75 9.13 16.06
N VAL A 191 17.41 8.99 15.98
CA VAL A 191 16.47 10.10 15.79
C VAL A 191 15.47 10.12 16.92
N LYS A 192 15.18 11.31 17.46
CA LYS A 192 14.09 11.49 18.43
C LYS A 192 12.74 11.34 17.70
N PRO A 193 11.79 10.55 18.21
CA PRO A 193 10.47 10.41 17.57
C PRO A 193 9.76 11.75 17.32
N SER A 194 9.95 12.73 18.22
CA SER A 194 9.33 14.05 18.13
C SER A 194 9.91 15.00 17.09
N SER A 195 11.03 14.67 16.45
CA SER A 195 11.68 15.60 15.53
C SER A 195 11.26 15.42 14.07
N GLN A 196 10.69 14.28 13.69
CA GLN A 196 10.41 13.97 12.27
C GLN A 196 9.10 13.21 12.10
N PRO A 197 8.33 13.50 11.04
CA PRO A 197 7.16 12.70 10.67
C PRO A 197 7.59 11.30 10.21
N VAL A 198 6.66 10.35 10.29
CA VAL A 198 6.91 8.96 9.91
C VAL A 198 5.95 8.48 8.83
N VAL A 199 6.50 7.79 7.84
CA VAL A 199 5.76 7.00 6.85
C VAL A 199 5.89 5.52 7.23
N LEU A 200 4.76 4.90 7.51
CA LEU A 200 4.67 3.49 7.84
C LEU A 200 4.10 2.68 6.67
N SER A 201 4.82 1.64 6.32
CA SER A 201 4.36 0.60 5.43
C SER A 201 3.71 -0.50 6.27
N ILE A 202 2.37 -0.59 6.20
CA ILE A 202 1.54 -1.55 6.93
C ILE A 202 1.40 -2.82 6.07
N PRO A 203 1.64 -4.02 6.63
CA PRO A 203 1.40 -5.25 5.90
C PRO A 203 -0.07 -5.45 5.59
N ILE A 204 -0.33 -6.15 4.49
CA ILE A 204 -1.69 -6.62 4.23
C ILE A 204 -1.95 -7.80 5.16
N CYS A 205 -2.86 -7.60 6.11
CA CYS A 205 -3.32 -8.58 7.07
C CYS A 205 -4.85 -8.54 7.15
N HIS A 206 -5.45 -9.62 7.66
CA HIS A 206 -6.90 -9.86 7.64
C HIS A 206 -7.44 -9.62 6.22
N TYR A 207 -7.25 -10.58 5.32
CA TYR A 207 -7.38 -10.38 3.88
C TYR A 207 -8.83 -10.17 3.42
N ASP A 208 -9.78 -10.80 4.13
CA ASP A 208 -11.19 -10.82 3.77
C ASP A 208 -11.88 -9.46 3.86
N ASP A 209 -12.98 -9.32 3.11
CA ASP A 209 -13.90 -8.16 3.19
C ASP A 209 -15.01 -8.35 4.25
N THR A 210 -14.76 -9.10 5.31
CA THR A 210 -15.70 -9.26 6.44
C THR A 210 -15.64 -8.08 7.40
N GLU A 211 -16.73 -7.82 8.15
CA GLU A 211 -16.76 -6.77 9.18
C GLU A 211 -15.74 -7.04 10.30
N SER A 212 -15.53 -8.30 10.67
CA SER A 212 -14.49 -8.71 11.62
C SER A 212 -13.09 -8.34 11.12
N ALA A 213 -12.77 -8.68 9.87
CA ALA A 213 -11.48 -8.33 9.27
C ALA A 213 -11.28 -6.80 9.16
N LYS A 214 -12.34 -6.04 8.81
CA LYS A 214 -12.32 -4.57 8.82
C LYS A 214 -12.06 -4.01 10.22
N ALA A 215 -12.71 -4.55 11.25
CA ALA A 215 -12.51 -4.15 12.64
C ALA A 215 -11.06 -4.41 13.09
N SER A 216 -10.50 -5.59 12.80
CA SER A 216 -9.12 -5.92 13.16
C SER A 216 -8.09 -5.02 12.47
N ARG A 217 -8.29 -4.67 11.19
CA ARG A 217 -7.44 -3.69 10.48
C ARG A 217 -7.53 -2.29 11.09
N ARG A 218 -8.73 -1.85 11.50
CA ARG A 218 -8.91 -0.56 12.20
C ARG A 218 -8.20 -0.57 13.55
N LYS A 219 -8.38 -1.62 14.34
CA LYS A 219 -7.73 -1.80 15.64
C LYS A 219 -6.21 -1.76 15.53
N LEU A 220 -5.63 -2.41 14.52
CA LEU A 220 -4.19 -2.35 14.26
C LEU A 220 -3.72 -0.91 13.94
N LYS A 221 -4.43 -0.21 13.06
CA LYS A 221 -4.11 1.19 12.72
C LYS A 221 -4.23 2.12 13.92
N GLU A 222 -5.30 2.00 14.70
CA GLU A 222 -5.52 2.78 15.92
C GLU A 222 -4.43 2.53 16.96
N ALA A 223 -4.02 1.27 17.17
CA ALA A 223 -2.93 0.95 18.07
C ALA A 223 -1.59 1.55 17.61
N ILE A 224 -1.30 1.47 16.31
CA ILE A 224 -0.11 2.09 15.71
C ILE A 224 -0.10 3.61 15.94
N TYR A 225 -1.21 4.29 15.62
CA TYR A 225 -1.33 5.73 15.80
C TYR A 225 -1.20 6.12 17.26
N LYS A 226 -1.90 5.41 18.15
CA LYS A 226 -1.84 5.65 19.59
C LYS A 226 -0.40 5.58 20.10
N VAL A 227 0.34 4.53 19.75
CA VAL A 227 1.73 4.36 20.19
C VAL A 227 2.63 5.49 19.67
N LEU A 228 2.54 5.83 18.39
CA LEU A 228 3.40 6.85 17.79
C LEU A 228 3.11 8.26 18.32
N PHE A 229 1.84 8.61 18.49
CA PHE A 229 1.47 9.88 19.10
C PHE A 229 1.81 9.93 20.60
N ASP A 230 1.68 8.82 21.34
CA ASP A 230 2.19 8.70 22.72
C ASP A 230 3.74 8.75 22.80
N MET A 231 4.44 8.66 21.66
CA MET A 231 5.88 8.90 21.52
C MET A 231 6.19 10.32 21.02
N ASN A 232 5.17 11.19 20.91
CA ASN A 232 5.25 12.56 20.41
C ASN A 232 5.65 12.69 18.94
N VAL A 233 5.42 11.67 18.10
CA VAL A 233 5.68 11.77 16.66
C VAL A 233 4.76 12.83 16.03
N PRO A 234 5.29 13.81 15.27
CA PRO A 234 4.52 14.97 14.81
C PRO A 234 3.41 14.63 13.80
N ALA A 235 3.66 13.67 12.91
CA ALA A 235 2.67 13.18 11.96
C ALA A 235 2.96 11.74 11.54
N VAL A 236 1.90 10.98 11.23
CA VAL A 236 1.98 9.58 10.82
C VAL A 236 1.21 9.39 9.51
N CYS A 237 1.90 8.95 8.47
CA CYS A 237 1.29 8.52 7.21
C CYS A 237 1.40 7.00 7.10
N ALA A 238 0.29 6.27 7.02
CA ALA A 238 0.32 4.81 7.01
C ALA A 238 -0.32 4.25 5.73
N ILE A 239 0.47 3.51 4.94
CA ILE A 239 0.13 3.05 3.59
C ILE A 239 0.37 1.53 3.53
N ASN A 240 -0.42 0.79 2.74
CA ASN A 240 -0.22 -0.66 2.61
C ASN A 240 1.05 -0.97 1.81
N GLN A 241 1.78 -2.02 2.24
CA GLN A 241 2.98 -2.55 1.56
C GLN A 241 2.78 -2.75 0.06
N ALA A 242 1.70 -3.43 -0.33
CA ALA A 242 1.44 -3.71 -1.74
C ALA A 242 1.19 -2.43 -2.55
N THR A 243 0.48 -1.44 -1.99
CA THR A 243 0.26 -0.15 -2.64
C THR A 243 1.58 0.60 -2.86
N LEU A 244 2.48 0.59 -1.87
CA LEU A 244 3.80 1.19 -2.01
C LEU A 244 4.65 0.48 -3.07
N ALA A 245 4.59 -0.85 -3.16
CA ALA A 245 5.28 -1.61 -4.21
C ALA A 245 4.79 -1.22 -5.61
N LEU A 246 3.48 -1.04 -5.78
CA LEU A 246 2.90 -0.59 -7.04
C LEU A 246 3.35 0.83 -7.41
N TYR A 247 3.40 1.74 -6.42
CA TYR A 247 3.91 3.10 -6.61
C TYR A 247 5.39 3.12 -6.98
N ALA A 248 6.21 2.25 -6.38
CA ALA A 248 7.62 2.09 -6.74
C ALA A 248 7.77 1.64 -8.21
N ALA A 249 6.84 0.81 -8.71
CA ALA A 249 6.74 0.42 -10.11
C ALA A 249 6.09 1.49 -11.02
N ARG A 250 5.84 2.70 -10.52
CA ARG A 250 5.20 3.83 -11.23
C ARG A 250 3.81 3.49 -11.79
N ARG A 251 3.06 2.65 -11.08
CA ARG A 251 1.68 2.28 -11.40
C ARG A 251 0.75 2.62 -10.23
N THR A 252 -0.52 2.87 -10.53
CA THR A 252 -1.57 3.11 -9.52
C THR A 252 -2.61 1.99 -9.49
N SER A 253 -2.66 1.18 -10.53
CA SER A 253 -3.52 0.01 -10.68
C SER A 253 -2.71 -1.19 -11.19
N GLY A 254 -3.09 -2.39 -10.77
CA GLY A 254 -2.38 -3.63 -11.07
C GLY A 254 -2.63 -4.71 -10.03
N ILE A 255 -2.07 -5.89 -10.28
CA ILE A 255 -1.98 -6.97 -9.30
C ILE A 255 -0.57 -6.94 -8.71
N VAL A 256 -0.46 -6.90 -7.39
CA VAL A 256 0.82 -7.00 -6.69
C VAL A 256 0.97 -8.41 -6.15
N VAL A 257 2.07 -9.08 -6.52
CA VAL A 257 2.47 -10.39 -6.00
C VAL A 257 3.59 -10.16 -5.00
N ASN A 258 3.26 -10.18 -3.71
CA ASN A 258 4.22 -9.96 -2.64
C ASN A 258 4.68 -11.29 -2.03
N ILE A 259 5.89 -11.73 -2.37
CA ILE A 259 6.52 -12.95 -1.84
C ILE A 259 7.27 -12.58 -0.55
N GLY A 260 6.55 -12.65 0.56
CA GLY A 260 7.03 -12.31 1.89
C GLY A 260 7.87 -13.40 2.55
N PHE A 261 8.16 -13.23 3.85
CA PHE A 261 8.94 -14.20 4.60
C PHE A 261 8.15 -15.48 4.90
N GLN A 262 6.90 -15.36 5.37
CA GLN A 262 6.05 -16.52 5.70
C GLN A 262 5.03 -16.85 4.62
N VAL A 263 4.48 -15.83 3.96
CA VAL A 263 3.36 -15.95 3.03
C VAL A 263 3.64 -15.21 1.74
N THR A 264 2.96 -15.64 0.67
CA THR A 264 2.87 -14.92 -0.61
C THR A 264 1.45 -14.41 -0.77
N SER A 265 1.28 -13.13 -1.08
CA SER A 265 -0.04 -12.52 -1.28
C SER A 265 -0.18 -11.94 -2.68
N ILE A 266 -1.35 -12.14 -3.28
CA ILE A 266 -1.73 -11.64 -4.60
C ILE A 266 -2.83 -10.60 -4.37
N VAL A 267 -2.51 -9.35 -4.63
CA VAL A 267 -3.28 -8.20 -4.16
C VAL A 267 -3.73 -7.37 -5.35
N PRO A 268 -5.02 -7.42 -5.74
CA PRO A 268 -5.54 -6.53 -6.76
C PRO A 268 -5.68 -5.11 -6.19
N ILE A 269 -5.14 -4.14 -6.92
CA ILE A 269 -5.17 -2.71 -6.56
C ILE A 269 -5.70 -1.95 -7.75
N LEU A 270 -6.74 -1.15 -7.52
CA LEU A 270 -7.28 -0.21 -8.51
C LEU A 270 -7.15 1.18 -7.91
N ASN A 271 -6.49 2.09 -8.62
CA ASN A 271 -6.46 3.50 -8.26
C ASN A 271 -5.92 3.77 -6.84
N GLY A 272 -4.89 3.02 -6.44
CA GLY A 272 -4.26 3.07 -5.12
C GLY A 272 -5.05 2.35 -4.01
N LYS A 273 -6.23 1.80 -4.32
CA LYS A 273 -7.09 1.10 -3.36
C LYS A 273 -6.98 -0.41 -3.53
N VAL A 274 -6.71 -1.11 -2.43
CA VAL A 274 -6.75 -2.58 -2.39
C VAL A 274 -8.20 -3.07 -2.55
N MET A 275 -8.43 -3.90 -3.56
CA MET A 275 -9.75 -4.38 -3.98
C MET A 275 -10.18 -5.63 -3.22
N ARG A 276 -10.35 -5.52 -1.90
CA ARG A 276 -10.74 -6.66 -1.03
C ARG A 276 -12.03 -7.37 -1.42
N LYS A 277 -12.97 -6.66 -2.07
CA LYS A 277 -14.20 -7.25 -2.59
C LYS A 277 -13.97 -8.22 -3.76
N VAL A 278 -12.93 -7.98 -4.54
CA VAL A 278 -12.50 -8.90 -5.61
C VAL A 278 -11.88 -10.14 -5.00
N GLY A 279 -11.10 -9.96 -3.93
CA GLY A 279 -10.40 -11.02 -3.23
C GLY A 279 -8.92 -10.69 -3.09
N VAL A 280 -8.28 -11.21 -2.05
CA VAL A 280 -6.83 -11.16 -1.89
C VAL A 280 -6.39 -12.60 -1.65
N GLU A 281 -5.71 -13.18 -2.63
CA GLU A 281 -5.25 -14.56 -2.51
C GLU A 281 -3.99 -14.62 -1.65
N VAL A 282 -3.93 -15.59 -0.75
CA VAL A 282 -2.80 -15.76 0.16
C VAL A 282 -2.39 -17.22 0.23
N MET A 283 -1.12 -17.45 -0.08
CA MET A 283 -0.49 -18.76 -0.02
C MET A 283 0.38 -18.83 1.23
N GLY A 284 0.28 -19.95 1.96
CA GLY A 284 1.17 -20.30 3.09
C GLY A 284 2.58 -20.69 2.64
N LEU A 285 3.13 -19.96 1.66
CA LEU A 285 4.41 -20.21 1.01
C LEU A 285 5.17 -18.90 0.92
N GLY A 286 6.35 -18.82 1.53
CA GLY A 286 7.22 -17.64 1.51
C GLY A 286 8.69 -18.01 1.60
N ALA A 287 9.55 -17.02 1.83
CA ALA A 287 11.00 -17.21 1.92
C ALA A 287 11.43 -18.28 2.95
N LEU A 288 10.72 -18.39 4.09
CA LEU A 288 11.01 -19.38 5.13
C LEU A 288 10.85 -20.80 4.59
N LYS A 289 9.79 -21.07 3.82
CA LYS A 289 9.55 -22.40 3.24
C LYS A 289 10.52 -22.71 2.12
N LEU A 290 10.91 -21.73 1.31
CA LEU A 290 11.98 -21.86 0.32
C LEU A 290 13.33 -22.24 0.97
N THR A 291 13.74 -21.52 2.01
CA THR A 291 14.96 -21.85 2.76
C THR A 291 14.87 -23.22 3.43
N GLY A 292 13.72 -23.57 4.00
CA GLY A 292 13.49 -24.88 4.61
C GLY A 292 13.56 -26.04 3.60
N PHE A 293 13.05 -25.84 2.39
CA PHE A 293 13.11 -26.85 1.34
C PHE A 293 14.53 -27.00 0.78
N LEU A 294 15.26 -25.91 0.56
CA LEU A 294 16.69 -25.99 0.18
C LEU A 294 17.49 -26.77 1.24
N ARG A 295 17.24 -26.51 2.52
CA ARG A 295 17.86 -27.26 3.62
C ARG A 295 17.61 -28.76 3.50
N GLU A 296 16.37 -29.17 3.23
CA GLU A 296 16.00 -30.58 3.07
C GLU A 296 16.73 -31.22 1.88
N LEU A 297 16.80 -30.52 0.74
CA LEU A 297 17.55 -31.00 -0.44
C LEU A 297 19.06 -31.13 -0.15
N MET A 298 19.66 -30.15 0.51
CA MET A 298 21.08 -30.19 0.91
C MET A 298 21.36 -31.38 1.83
N GLN A 299 20.48 -31.66 2.79
CA GLN A 299 20.61 -32.81 3.69
C GLN A 299 20.49 -34.14 2.95
N GLN A 300 19.56 -34.25 2.00
CA GLN A 300 19.40 -35.45 1.17
C GLN A 300 20.63 -35.74 0.30
N ASN A 301 21.34 -34.68 -0.12
CA ASN A 301 22.57 -34.78 -0.91
C ASN A 301 23.85 -34.77 -0.06
N ASN A 302 23.73 -35.00 1.26
CA ASN A 302 24.85 -35.08 2.21
C ASN A 302 25.73 -33.82 2.25
N ILE A 303 25.16 -32.64 2.00
CA ILE A 303 25.84 -31.35 2.11
C ILE A 303 25.70 -30.84 3.54
N SER A 304 26.81 -30.84 4.29
CA SER A 304 26.86 -30.34 5.67
C SER A 304 26.90 -28.81 5.72
N PHE A 305 26.10 -28.21 6.60
CA PHE A 305 26.08 -26.77 6.89
C PHE A 305 25.86 -26.58 8.39
N GLU A 306 26.32 -25.47 8.95
CA GLU A 306 26.23 -25.20 10.40
C GLU A 306 24.94 -24.47 10.77
N SER A 307 24.43 -23.61 9.89
CA SER A 307 23.33 -22.70 10.22
C SER A 307 22.29 -22.49 9.10
N LEU A 308 21.06 -22.16 9.50
CA LEU A 308 20.01 -21.72 8.56
C LEU A 308 20.36 -20.40 7.85
N TYR A 309 21.26 -19.59 8.45
CA TYR A 309 21.75 -18.38 7.82
C TYR A 309 22.56 -18.69 6.56
N THR A 310 23.39 -19.74 6.60
CA THR A 310 24.16 -20.21 5.45
C THR A 310 23.24 -20.74 4.36
N VAL A 311 22.26 -21.59 4.70
CA VAL A 311 21.27 -22.06 3.72
C VAL A 311 20.52 -20.89 3.07
N ARG A 312 20.12 -19.88 3.85
CA ARG A 312 19.50 -18.68 3.30
C ARG A 312 20.43 -17.93 2.35
N THR A 313 21.70 -17.80 2.71
CA THR A 313 22.71 -17.11 1.88
C THR A 313 22.92 -17.86 0.57
N LEU A 314 23.02 -19.19 0.61
CA LEU A 314 23.09 -20.03 -0.59
C LEU A 314 21.83 -19.88 -1.45
N LYS A 315 20.64 -19.87 -0.84
CA LYS A 315 19.38 -19.59 -1.57
C LYS A 315 19.42 -18.24 -2.29
N GLU A 316 19.89 -17.19 -1.62
CA GLU A 316 19.92 -15.84 -2.19
C GLU A 316 20.96 -15.67 -3.31
N ASN A 317 22.01 -16.50 -3.34
CA ASN A 317 23.11 -16.37 -4.31
C ASN A 317 23.12 -17.45 -5.41
N LEU A 318 22.62 -18.66 -5.14
CA LEU A 318 22.71 -19.80 -6.06
C LEU A 318 21.37 -20.23 -6.64
N CYS A 319 20.24 -20.04 -5.93
CA CYS A 319 18.94 -20.50 -6.40
C CYS A 319 18.32 -19.58 -7.44
N TYR A 320 17.48 -20.17 -8.30
CA TYR A 320 16.75 -19.48 -9.36
C TYR A 320 15.47 -20.25 -9.69
N VAL A 321 14.64 -19.73 -10.59
CA VAL A 321 13.48 -20.39 -11.17
C VAL A 321 13.82 -20.78 -12.61
N ALA A 322 13.65 -22.05 -12.94
CA ALA A 322 13.85 -22.54 -14.31
C ALA A 322 12.65 -22.15 -15.18
N ALA A 323 12.89 -21.81 -16.45
CA ALA A 323 11.82 -21.52 -17.41
C ALA A 323 11.04 -22.80 -17.79
N ASP A 324 11.75 -23.91 -17.93
CA ASP A 324 11.20 -25.25 -18.12
C ASP A 324 11.89 -26.20 -17.14
N TYR A 325 11.16 -26.62 -16.12
CA TYR A 325 11.66 -27.48 -15.05
C TYR A 325 12.16 -28.83 -15.56
N GLU A 326 11.43 -29.46 -16.48
CA GLU A 326 11.77 -30.81 -16.98
C GLU A 326 13.01 -30.76 -17.88
N ALA A 327 13.12 -29.74 -18.73
CA ALA A 327 14.32 -29.53 -19.53
C ALA A 327 15.54 -29.25 -18.64
N GLU A 328 15.37 -28.48 -17.55
CA GLU A 328 16.47 -28.12 -16.65
C GLU A 328 17.04 -29.33 -15.89
N LEU A 329 16.23 -30.36 -15.60
CA LEU A 329 16.68 -31.62 -14.95
C LEU A 329 17.78 -32.36 -15.72
N SER A 330 17.86 -32.13 -17.04
CA SER A 330 18.83 -32.77 -17.93
C SER A 330 20.15 -31.99 -18.08
N LYS A 331 20.22 -30.75 -17.58
CA LYS A 331 21.38 -29.87 -17.73
C LYS A 331 22.37 -30.03 -16.57
N ASN A 332 23.63 -29.67 -16.82
CA ASN A 332 24.59 -29.46 -15.75
C ASN A 332 24.38 -28.08 -15.13
N THR A 333 23.73 -28.04 -13.97
CA THR A 333 23.38 -26.80 -13.25
C THR A 333 24.30 -26.52 -12.07
N GLN A 334 25.47 -27.14 -12.00
CA GLN A 334 26.38 -26.98 -10.86
C GLN A 334 26.88 -25.52 -10.74
N ALA A 335 26.83 -24.96 -9.54
CA ALA A 335 27.50 -23.71 -9.20
C ALA A 335 27.91 -23.69 -7.72
N SER A 336 28.96 -22.93 -7.44
CA SER A 336 29.55 -22.85 -6.12
C SER A 336 29.51 -21.44 -5.57
N PHE A 337 29.40 -21.31 -4.25
CA PHE A 337 29.44 -20.05 -3.53
C PHE A 337 30.21 -20.24 -2.22
N GLU A 338 31.07 -19.27 -1.90
CA GLU A 338 31.79 -19.25 -0.63
C GLU A 338 30.93 -18.59 0.45
N ALA A 339 30.41 -19.39 1.38
CA ALA A 339 29.71 -18.89 2.54
C ALA A 339 30.73 -18.40 3.58
N THR A 340 30.61 -17.14 3.98
CA THR A 340 31.51 -16.53 4.97
C THR A 340 31.51 -17.33 6.27
N GLY A 341 32.67 -17.86 6.65
CA GLY A 341 32.86 -18.65 7.88
C GLY A 341 32.62 -20.16 7.76
N GLU A 342 31.95 -20.64 6.71
CA GLU A 342 31.66 -22.07 6.49
C GLU A 342 32.34 -22.66 5.24
N GLY A 343 32.91 -21.82 4.36
CA GLY A 343 33.68 -22.25 3.18
C GLY A 343 32.85 -22.43 1.91
N TRP A 344 33.35 -23.25 0.97
CA TRP A 344 32.74 -23.42 -0.35
C TRP A 344 31.62 -24.45 -0.35
N PHE A 345 30.46 -24.02 -0.85
CA PHE A 345 29.31 -24.89 -1.09
C PHE A 345 29.11 -25.04 -2.58
N THR A 346 28.76 -26.25 -3.02
CA THR A 346 28.44 -26.53 -4.42
C THR A 346 27.06 -27.15 -4.51
N LEU A 347 26.15 -26.48 -5.22
CA LEU A 347 24.78 -26.93 -5.46
C LEU A 347 24.58 -27.22 -6.94
N SER A 348 23.64 -28.11 -7.26
CA SER A 348 23.30 -28.54 -8.61
C SER A 348 21.80 -28.36 -8.88
N LYS A 349 21.00 -29.42 -8.81
CA LYS A 349 19.55 -29.39 -9.05
C LYS A 349 18.78 -28.65 -7.97
N GLU A 350 19.32 -28.62 -6.75
CA GLU A 350 18.75 -27.91 -5.60
C GLU A 350 18.51 -26.43 -5.89
N ARG A 351 19.34 -25.85 -6.76
CA ARG A 351 19.29 -24.44 -7.16
C ARG A 351 17.94 -24.07 -7.77
N PHE A 352 17.46 -24.83 -8.74
CA PHE A 352 16.18 -24.54 -9.41
C PHE A 352 14.99 -25.28 -8.79
N GLN A 353 15.22 -26.47 -8.21
CA GLN A 353 14.18 -27.18 -7.46
C GLN A 353 13.65 -26.35 -6.29
N THR A 354 14.52 -25.55 -5.65
CA THR A 354 14.09 -24.63 -4.60
C THR A 354 13.11 -23.59 -5.12
N GLY A 355 13.34 -22.99 -6.29
CA GLY A 355 12.42 -22.04 -6.89
C GLY A 355 11.12 -22.67 -7.36
N GLU A 356 11.18 -23.92 -7.84
CA GLU A 356 10.04 -24.65 -8.41
C GLU A 356 8.87 -24.79 -7.43
N ILE A 357 9.11 -24.83 -6.13
CA ILE A 357 8.03 -24.97 -5.14
C ILE A 357 7.06 -23.78 -5.14
N LEU A 358 7.45 -22.63 -5.71
CA LEU A 358 6.52 -21.52 -5.97
C LEU A 358 5.44 -21.91 -6.97
N PHE A 359 5.75 -22.78 -7.93
CA PHE A 359 4.86 -23.24 -9.00
C PHE A 359 4.26 -24.61 -8.70
N GLN A 360 5.02 -25.48 -8.03
CA GLN A 360 4.60 -26.81 -7.59
C GLN A 360 4.80 -26.99 -6.07
N PRO A 361 3.95 -26.37 -5.22
CA PRO A 361 4.12 -26.41 -3.75
C PRO A 361 4.09 -27.82 -3.15
N ARG A 362 3.48 -28.78 -3.87
CA ARG A 362 3.41 -30.19 -3.48
C ARG A 362 4.78 -30.84 -3.32
N LEU A 363 5.79 -30.39 -4.06
CA LEU A 363 7.17 -30.88 -3.94
C LEU A 363 7.74 -30.67 -2.52
N ALA A 364 7.29 -29.62 -1.82
CA ALA A 364 7.67 -29.32 -0.44
C ALA A 364 6.60 -29.73 0.59
N GLY A 365 5.68 -30.63 0.20
CA GLY A 365 4.60 -31.12 1.04
C GLY A 365 3.50 -30.09 1.36
N VAL A 366 3.42 -28.98 0.61
CA VAL A 366 2.42 -27.92 0.85
C VAL A 366 1.21 -28.12 -0.06
N ARG A 367 0.01 -28.15 0.54
CA ARG A 367 -1.27 -28.25 -0.19
C ARG A 367 -1.84 -26.87 -0.47
N THR A 368 -1.23 -26.15 -1.41
CA THR A 368 -1.73 -24.87 -1.93
C THR A 368 -1.54 -24.83 -3.44
N MET A 369 -2.19 -23.88 -4.12
CA MET A 369 -2.03 -23.67 -5.55
C MET A 369 -0.66 -23.09 -5.89
N GLY A 370 -0.20 -23.30 -7.12
CA GLY A 370 1.01 -22.64 -7.60
C GLY A 370 0.83 -21.13 -7.75
N LEU A 371 1.93 -20.38 -7.73
CA LEU A 371 1.92 -18.92 -7.84
C LEU A 371 1.21 -18.44 -9.12
N HIS A 372 1.49 -19.09 -10.25
CA HIS A 372 0.85 -18.83 -11.54
C HIS A 372 -0.67 -19.04 -11.48
N GLN A 373 -1.14 -20.07 -10.79
CA GLN A 373 -2.56 -20.34 -10.59
C GLN A 373 -3.22 -19.29 -9.70
N ALA A 374 -2.55 -18.86 -8.63
CA ALA A 374 -3.07 -17.81 -7.75
C ALA A 374 -3.19 -16.45 -8.46
N VAL A 375 -2.22 -16.12 -9.33
CA VAL A 375 -2.29 -14.92 -10.16
C VAL A 375 -3.43 -15.02 -11.17
N ALA A 376 -3.57 -16.15 -11.87
CA ALA A 376 -4.67 -16.38 -12.82
C ALA A 376 -6.04 -16.28 -12.14
N LEU A 377 -6.21 -16.92 -10.98
CA LEU A 377 -7.45 -16.84 -10.18
C LEU A 377 -7.79 -15.39 -9.80
N CYS A 378 -6.79 -14.61 -9.38
CA CYS A 378 -6.99 -13.20 -9.07
C CYS A 378 -7.41 -12.39 -10.31
N MET A 379 -6.82 -12.68 -11.49
CA MET A 379 -7.23 -12.05 -12.74
C MET A 379 -8.68 -12.41 -13.12
N ASP A 380 -9.08 -13.67 -12.96
CA ASP A 380 -10.46 -14.12 -13.21
C ASP A 380 -11.46 -13.41 -12.28
N HIS A 381 -11.10 -13.27 -11.00
CA HIS A 381 -11.89 -12.49 -10.04
C HIS A 381 -11.97 -11.00 -10.43
N CYS A 382 -10.87 -10.40 -10.89
CA CYS A 382 -10.84 -9.01 -11.33
C CYS A 382 -11.76 -8.79 -12.54
N HIS A 383 -11.68 -9.69 -13.53
CA HIS A 383 -12.51 -9.65 -14.73
C HIS A 383 -14.00 -9.83 -14.37
N SER A 384 -14.33 -10.82 -13.56
CA SER A 384 -15.71 -11.10 -13.12
C SER A 384 -16.33 -9.95 -12.31
N ALA A 385 -15.50 -9.18 -11.60
CA ALA A 385 -15.98 -8.04 -10.81
C ALA A 385 -16.44 -6.84 -11.65
N ALA A 386 -16.09 -6.79 -12.95
CA ALA A 386 -16.52 -5.77 -13.91
C ALA A 386 -16.46 -4.33 -13.36
N LEU A 387 -15.34 -4.00 -12.71
CA LEU A 387 -15.17 -2.73 -11.97
C LEU A 387 -14.92 -1.52 -12.89
N THR A 388 -14.45 -1.77 -14.09
CA THR A 388 -14.11 -0.79 -15.13
C THR A 388 -14.44 -1.39 -16.49
N ASP A 389 -14.71 -0.53 -17.48
CA ASP A 389 -14.96 -0.98 -18.86
C ASP A 389 -13.67 -1.50 -19.56
N ASP A 390 -12.51 -1.10 -19.04
CA ASP A 390 -11.19 -1.52 -19.53
C ASP A 390 -10.55 -2.55 -18.58
N ASP A 391 -10.24 -3.73 -19.10
CA ASP A 391 -9.56 -4.82 -18.38
C ASP A 391 -8.04 -4.58 -18.22
N ALA A 392 -7.46 -3.55 -18.84
CA ALA A 392 -6.01 -3.34 -18.81
C ALA A 392 -5.46 -3.09 -17.39
N TRP A 393 -6.28 -2.63 -16.44
CA TRP A 393 -5.82 -2.24 -15.11
C TRP A 393 -5.25 -3.41 -14.29
N PHE A 394 -5.72 -4.64 -14.47
CA PHE A 394 -5.25 -5.82 -13.73
C PHE A 394 -4.26 -6.69 -14.51
N LYS A 395 -4.03 -6.39 -15.80
CA LYS A 395 -3.04 -7.10 -16.64
C LYS A 395 -1.59 -6.78 -16.26
N THR A 396 -1.36 -5.70 -15.51
CA THR A 396 -0.04 -5.39 -14.97
C THR A 396 0.18 -6.13 -13.66
N VAL A 397 1.16 -7.04 -13.65
CA VAL A 397 1.59 -7.77 -12.45
C VAL A 397 2.91 -7.19 -11.95
N VAL A 398 2.96 -6.79 -10.69
CA VAL A 398 4.17 -6.28 -10.03
C VAL A 398 4.61 -7.25 -8.96
N LEU A 399 5.82 -7.79 -9.10
CA LEU A 399 6.44 -8.64 -8.09
C LEU A 399 7.10 -7.80 -7.00
N SER A 400 6.95 -8.21 -5.75
CA SER A 400 7.52 -7.55 -4.56
C SER A 400 7.98 -8.59 -3.53
N GLY A 401 8.95 -8.20 -2.70
CA GLY A 401 9.49 -9.04 -1.62
C GLY A 401 10.84 -9.67 -1.97
N GLY A 402 11.57 -10.14 -0.95
CA GLY A 402 12.96 -10.59 -1.14
C GLY A 402 13.08 -11.83 -2.03
N SER A 403 12.11 -12.74 -1.97
CA SER A 403 12.11 -13.93 -2.85
C SER A 403 11.60 -13.63 -4.26
N ALA A 404 11.02 -12.45 -4.51
CA ALA A 404 10.72 -12.00 -5.87
C ALA A 404 11.99 -11.70 -6.68
N CYS A 405 13.15 -11.56 -6.02
CA CYS A 405 14.44 -11.35 -6.68
C CYS A 405 15.09 -12.65 -7.19
N LEU A 406 14.45 -13.81 -7.04
CA LEU A 406 14.97 -15.05 -7.62
C LEU A 406 15.08 -14.90 -9.14
N PRO A 407 16.28 -15.13 -9.72
CA PRO A 407 16.44 -15.08 -11.17
C PRO A 407 15.47 -16.03 -11.87
N GLY A 408 14.94 -15.63 -13.03
CA GLY A 408 13.99 -16.42 -13.80
C GLY A 408 12.53 -16.34 -13.35
N LEU A 409 12.22 -15.68 -12.23
CA LEU A 409 10.82 -15.57 -11.75
C LEU A 409 9.94 -14.63 -12.61
N ALA A 410 10.53 -13.55 -13.14
CA ALA A 410 9.84 -12.53 -13.93
C ALA A 410 10.02 -12.70 -15.45
N GLY A 411 10.50 -13.87 -15.88
CA GLY A 411 10.95 -14.16 -17.26
C GLY A 411 9.84 -14.63 -18.18
#